data_AF-A0A8D5FIQ6-F1
#
_entry.id   AF-A0A8D5FIQ6-F1
#
_cell.length_a   1.000
_cell.length_b   1.000
_cell.length_c   1.000
_cell.angle_alpha   90.00
_cell.angle_beta   90.00
_cell.angle_gamma   90.00
#
_symmetry.space_group_name_H-M   'P 1'
#
loop_
_entity.id
_entity.type
_entity.pdbx_description
1 polymer ?
#
loop_
_entity_poly.entity_id
_entity_poly.type
_entity_poly.pdbx_seq_one_letter_code
_entity_poly.pdbx_strand_id
1 'polypeptide(L)'
;MTIIRDYYLTRREGCFLDYKSPEDLARILDLDKADENGNWNEIFNWVETYLAYSLKTHHPSFVNRMWVGANLPSIVGEIVTAVTNTSACTYESAPVSTLMEKYMISTMLELVGFVNGEGQMTTGSSNANMIAMMAARNSCEKRVKFEGLFGQKRFFGFVGADAHYSMDKAANILGIGINQLVKIP
;
A
#
# COMPACT_ATOMS: atom_id res chain seq x y z
N MET A 1 -6.68 23.30 -13.19
CA MET A 1 -7.50 22.10 -13.52
C MET A 1 -7.14 21.46 -14.87
N THR A 2 -6.53 22.18 -15.82
CA THR A 2 -6.08 21.63 -17.11
C THR A 2 -4.93 20.63 -16.98
N ILE A 3 -3.90 20.93 -16.18
CA ILE A 3 -2.69 20.09 -16.02
C ILE A 3 -3.01 18.60 -15.78
N ILE A 4 -3.82 18.30 -14.76
CA ILE A 4 -4.18 16.92 -14.39
C ILE A 4 -4.99 16.24 -15.50
N ARG A 5 -5.92 16.99 -16.13
CA ARG A 5 -6.73 16.48 -17.24
C ARG A 5 -5.85 16.16 -18.45
N ASP A 6 -4.94 17.05 -18.81
CA ASP A 6 -4.06 16.90 -19.97
C ASP A 6 -3.09 15.73 -19.76
N TYR A 7 -2.54 15.58 -18.55
CA TYR A 7 -1.78 14.40 -18.17
C TYR A 7 -2.63 13.12 -18.26
N TYR A 8 -3.85 13.13 -17.74
CA TYR A 8 -4.75 11.97 -17.80
C TYR A 8 -5.02 11.52 -19.24
N LEU A 9 -5.19 12.47 -20.18
CA LEU A 9 -5.43 12.18 -21.59
C LEU A 9 -4.18 11.65 -22.31
N THR A 10 -3.00 12.17 -21.97
CA THR A 10 -1.72 11.86 -22.67
C THR A 10 -0.86 10.80 -21.96
N ARG A 11 -1.31 10.24 -20.82
CA ARG A 11 -0.55 9.25 -20.02
C ARG A 11 -0.22 7.93 -20.73
N ARG A 12 -0.79 7.67 -21.90
CA ARG A 12 -0.51 6.48 -22.73
C ARG A 12 0.41 6.76 -23.90
N GLU A 13 0.78 8.02 -24.12
CA GLU A 13 1.51 8.50 -25.29
C GLU A 13 2.96 8.85 -24.94
N GLY A 14 3.82 8.90 -25.97
CA GLY A 14 5.21 9.36 -25.87
C GLY A 14 6.11 8.38 -25.12
N CYS A 15 7.12 8.91 -24.43
CA CYS A 15 7.97 8.12 -23.55
C CYS A 15 7.26 7.85 -22.22
N PHE A 16 7.40 6.64 -21.66
CA PHE A 16 6.84 6.31 -20.36
C PHE A 16 7.67 6.84 -19.18
N LEU A 17 8.94 7.19 -19.41
CA LEU A 17 9.83 7.83 -18.43
C LEU A 17 10.92 8.61 -19.16
N ASP A 18 10.97 9.93 -18.99
CA ASP A 18 12.18 10.71 -19.29
C ASP A 18 13.13 10.63 -18.11
N TYR A 19 13.99 9.60 -18.10
CA TYR A 19 14.88 9.33 -16.98
C TYR A 19 15.92 10.43 -16.78
N LYS A 20 16.10 10.84 -15.51
CA LYS A 20 17.19 11.69 -15.03
C LYS A 20 17.88 11.02 -13.85
N SER A 21 19.16 11.32 -13.64
CA SER A 21 19.87 10.91 -12.41
C SER A 21 19.23 11.58 -11.18
N PRO A 22 19.37 11.01 -9.97
CA PRO A 22 18.89 11.65 -8.74
C PRO A 22 19.43 13.08 -8.57
N GLU A 23 20.70 13.30 -8.89
CA GLU A 23 21.36 14.60 -8.79
C GLU A 23 20.78 15.61 -9.78
N ASP A 24 20.53 15.21 -11.03
CA ASP A 24 19.94 16.09 -12.04
C ASP A 24 18.48 16.39 -11.71
N LEU A 25 17.71 15.41 -11.24
CA LEU A 25 16.31 15.61 -10.87
C LEU A 25 16.17 16.52 -9.65
N ALA A 26 17.06 16.39 -8.66
CA ALA A 26 17.10 17.30 -7.51
C ALA A 26 17.36 18.75 -7.94
N ARG A 27 18.28 18.98 -8.90
CA ARG A 27 18.53 20.31 -9.48
C ARG A 27 17.32 20.83 -10.28
N ILE A 28 16.64 19.97 -11.03
CA ILE A 28 15.44 20.35 -11.81
C ILE A 28 14.29 20.75 -10.88
N LEU A 29 14.10 20.01 -9.79
CA LEU A 29 13.06 20.27 -8.79
C LEU A 29 13.39 21.47 -7.88
N ASP A 30 14.65 21.91 -7.87
CA ASP A 30 15.18 23.00 -7.04
C ASP A 30 14.87 22.82 -5.55
N LEU A 31 15.10 21.59 -5.05
CA LEU A 31 14.68 21.18 -3.70
C LEU A 31 15.44 21.88 -2.55
N ASP A 32 16.56 22.54 -2.86
CA ASP A 32 17.38 23.27 -1.90
C ASP A 32 16.95 24.74 -1.72
N LYS A 33 15.99 25.22 -2.53
CA LYS A 33 15.49 26.59 -2.46
C LYS A 33 14.66 26.80 -1.20
N ALA A 34 14.89 27.93 -0.53
CA ALA A 34 14.10 28.33 0.64
C ALA A 34 12.64 28.66 0.22
N ASP A 35 11.68 28.12 0.95
CA ASP A 35 10.25 28.28 0.66
C ASP A 35 9.81 29.73 0.90
N GLU A 36 9.32 30.38 -0.15
CA GLU A 36 8.53 31.61 -0.05
C GLU A 36 7.06 31.22 0.09
N ASN A 37 6.61 31.07 1.34
CA ASN A 37 5.28 30.59 1.68
C ASN A 37 4.17 31.13 0.77
N GLY A 38 3.41 30.23 0.15
CA GLY A 38 2.12 30.54 -0.50
C GLY A 38 2.16 30.92 -1.98
N ASN A 39 3.26 30.67 -2.70
CA ASN A 39 3.32 30.92 -4.14
C ASN A 39 2.65 29.79 -4.96
N TRP A 40 1.40 30.00 -5.35
CA TRP A 40 0.66 29.04 -6.18
C TRP A 40 1.28 28.76 -7.56
N ASN A 41 1.97 29.72 -8.16
CA ASN A 41 2.62 29.50 -9.45
C ASN A 41 3.78 28.52 -9.33
N GLU A 42 4.54 28.61 -8.23
CA GLU A 42 5.61 27.67 -7.91
C GLU A 42 5.07 26.27 -7.64
N ILE A 43 3.97 26.17 -6.89
CA ILE A 43 3.28 24.89 -6.67
C ILE A 43 2.82 24.28 -8.00
N PHE A 44 2.22 25.06 -8.91
CA PHE A 44 1.80 24.54 -10.21
C PHE A 44 2.98 24.13 -11.08
N ASN A 45 4.08 24.88 -11.06
CA ASN A 45 5.32 24.50 -11.75
C ASN A 45 5.89 23.18 -11.21
N TRP A 46 5.87 22.96 -9.89
CA TRP A 46 6.26 21.68 -9.30
C TRP A 46 5.32 20.54 -9.69
N VAL A 47 4.01 20.78 -9.76
CA VAL A 47 3.05 19.76 -10.23
C VAL A 47 3.33 19.38 -11.69
N GLU A 48 3.54 20.34 -12.57
CA GLU A 48 3.90 20.08 -13.98
C GLU A 48 5.22 19.32 -14.09
N THR A 49 6.25 19.76 -13.35
CA THR A 49 7.57 19.12 -13.32
C THR A 49 7.48 17.69 -12.78
N TYR A 50 6.74 17.49 -11.68
CA TYR A 50 6.49 16.17 -11.12
C TYR A 50 5.84 15.25 -12.14
N LEU A 51 4.80 15.70 -12.84
CA LEU A 51 4.11 14.89 -13.84
C LEU A 51 4.96 14.61 -15.09
N ALA A 52 5.82 15.54 -15.49
CA ALA A 52 6.71 15.38 -16.65
C ALA A 52 7.78 14.31 -16.42
N TYR A 53 8.36 14.25 -15.21
CA TYR A 53 9.42 13.28 -14.86
C TYR A 53 8.91 12.05 -14.11
N SER A 54 7.61 11.99 -13.80
CA SER A 54 6.98 10.81 -13.22
C SER A 54 6.85 9.69 -14.25
N LEU A 55 6.99 8.47 -13.76
CA LEU A 55 6.73 7.26 -14.52
C LEU A 55 5.25 7.22 -14.95
N LYS A 56 4.98 7.14 -16.26
CA LYS A 56 3.64 6.94 -16.80
C LYS A 56 3.20 5.49 -16.65
N THR A 57 2.64 5.15 -15.50
CA THR A 57 2.26 3.78 -15.13
C THR A 57 1.11 3.19 -15.96
N HIS A 58 0.41 4.02 -16.74
CA HIS A 58 -0.61 3.60 -17.71
C HIS A 58 -0.08 3.34 -19.12
N HIS A 59 1.18 3.67 -19.37
CA HIS A 59 1.76 3.53 -20.69
C HIS A 59 1.81 2.04 -21.08
N PRO A 60 1.43 1.65 -22.31
CA PRO A 60 1.36 0.23 -22.71
C PRO A 60 2.67 -0.54 -22.54
N SER A 61 3.81 0.15 -22.68
CA SER A 61 5.15 -0.44 -22.49
C SER A 61 5.58 -0.54 -21.03
N PHE A 62 4.81 -0.03 -20.06
CA PHE A 62 5.14 -0.17 -18.65
C PHE A 62 4.69 -1.54 -18.12
N VAL A 63 5.66 -2.45 -17.98
CA VAL A 63 5.44 -3.85 -17.52
C VAL A 63 6.34 -4.22 -16.33
N ASN A 64 6.82 -3.24 -15.59
CA ASN A 64 7.84 -3.44 -14.55
C ASN A 64 7.27 -3.88 -13.19
N ARG A 65 5.97 -3.72 -12.95
CA ARG A 65 5.33 -3.96 -11.64
C ARG A 65 4.06 -4.80 -11.80
N MET A 66 3.61 -5.40 -10.70
CA MET A 66 2.36 -6.16 -10.63
C MET A 66 1.09 -5.28 -10.58
N TRP A 67 1.24 -3.98 -10.79
CA TRP A 67 0.17 -3.00 -10.86
C TRP A 67 0.47 -2.04 -12.01
N VAL A 68 -0.57 -1.58 -12.68
CA VAL A 68 -0.48 -0.64 -13.79
C VAL A 68 -1.67 0.32 -13.74
N GLY A 69 -1.37 1.59 -13.90
CA GLY A 69 -2.39 2.63 -13.92
C GLY A 69 -3.36 2.69 -12.73
N ALA A 70 -4.46 3.40 -12.96
CA ALA A 70 -5.53 3.77 -12.05
C ALA A 70 -6.74 4.18 -12.91
N ASN A 71 -7.83 3.44 -12.80
CA ASN A 71 -9.05 3.75 -13.54
C ASN A 71 -9.72 5.03 -12.97
N LEU A 72 -10.61 5.65 -13.75
CA LEU A 72 -11.26 6.91 -13.36
C LEU A 72 -12.04 6.80 -12.03
N PRO A 73 -12.86 5.75 -11.79
CA PRO A 73 -13.50 5.57 -10.48
C PRO A 73 -12.54 5.55 -9.30
N SER A 74 -11.40 4.85 -9.39
CA SER A 74 -10.39 4.81 -8.32
C SER A 74 -9.78 6.19 -8.07
N ILE A 75 -9.50 6.97 -9.11
CA ILE A 75 -8.98 8.33 -8.97
C ILE A 75 -9.99 9.25 -8.28
N VAL A 76 -11.28 9.14 -8.64
CA VAL A 76 -12.35 9.87 -7.96
C VAL A 76 -12.42 9.47 -6.48
N GLY A 77 -12.27 8.19 -6.18
CA GLY A 77 -12.18 7.69 -4.81
C GLY A 77 -11.03 8.32 -4.02
N GLU A 78 -9.83 8.38 -4.58
CA GLU A 78 -8.67 9.05 -3.97
C GLU A 78 -8.92 10.55 -3.71
N ILE A 79 -9.56 11.25 -4.66
CA ILE A 79 -9.93 12.67 -4.49
C ILE A 79 -10.94 12.82 -3.32
N VAL A 80 -11.96 11.98 -3.25
CA VAL A 80 -12.94 11.99 -2.15
C VAL A 80 -12.26 11.71 -0.81
N THR A 81 -11.37 10.72 -0.76
CA THR A 81 -10.58 10.41 0.45
C THR A 81 -9.75 11.61 0.89
N ALA A 82 -9.05 12.26 -0.04
CA ALA A 82 -8.21 13.42 0.27
C ALA A 82 -9.02 14.64 0.76
N VAL A 83 -10.18 14.89 0.15
CA VAL A 83 -11.05 16.03 0.54
C VAL A 83 -11.73 15.78 1.89
N THR A 84 -12.14 14.55 2.16
CA THR A 84 -12.82 14.21 3.43
C THR A 84 -11.84 14.07 4.60
N ASN A 85 -10.59 13.67 4.34
CA ASN A 85 -9.48 13.60 5.29
C ASN A 85 -9.87 13.00 6.66
N THR A 86 -10.64 11.92 6.65
CA THR A 86 -11.09 11.24 7.86
C THR A 86 -10.21 10.04 8.21
N SER A 87 -10.26 9.61 9.47
CA SER A 87 -9.62 8.39 9.97
C SER A 87 -10.66 7.31 10.18
N ALA A 88 -10.45 6.13 9.58
CA ALA A 88 -11.33 4.96 9.71
C ALA A 88 -11.14 4.18 11.02
N CYS A 89 -10.72 4.83 12.11
CA CYS A 89 -10.48 4.18 13.40
C CYS A 89 -11.76 3.85 14.17
N THR A 90 -12.84 4.63 13.98
CA THR A 90 -14.14 4.40 14.61
C THR A 90 -15.29 4.71 13.65
N TYR A 91 -16.47 4.19 13.98
CA TYR A 91 -17.68 4.51 13.23
C TYR A 91 -18.06 6.00 13.34
N GLU A 92 -17.77 6.65 14.47
CA GLU A 92 -18.11 8.06 14.69
C GLU A 92 -17.29 8.99 13.79
N SER A 93 -16.00 8.72 13.61
CA SER A 93 -15.15 9.54 12.73
C SER A 93 -15.38 9.25 11.25
N ALA A 94 -15.74 8.01 10.89
CA ALA A 94 -15.82 7.58 9.50
C ALA A 94 -17.00 6.62 9.22
N PRO A 95 -18.26 7.05 9.41
CA PRO A 95 -19.41 6.14 9.36
C PRO A 95 -19.61 5.50 7.98
N VAL A 96 -19.43 6.28 6.91
CA VAL A 96 -19.63 5.82 5.53
C VAL A 96 -18.55 4.83 5.11
N SER A 97 -17.27 5.17 5.29
CA SER A 97 -16.17 4.28 4.89
C SER A 97 -16.12 3.01 5.74
N THR A 98 -16.51 3.07 7.02
CA THR A 98 -16.65 1.87 7.87
C THR A 98 -17.67 0.88 7.29
N LEU A 99 -18.83 1.36 6.83
CA LEU A 99 -19.84 0.48 6.21
C LEU A 99 -19.39 -0.03 4.83
N MET A 100 -18.72 0.82 4.04
CA MET A 100 -18.16 0.40 2.75
C MET A 100 -17.09 -0.68 2.91
N GLU A 101 -16.18 -0.54 3.88
CA GLU A 101 -15.17 -1.56 4.16
C GLU A 101 -15.81 -2.89 4.55
N LYS A 102 -16.80 -2.87 5.47
CA LYS A 102 -17.55 -4.08 5.84
C LYS A 102 -18.21 -4.76 4.63
N TYR A 103 -18.85 -3.97 3.76
CA TYR A 103 -19.44 -4.48 2.53
C TYR A 103 -18.40 -5.13 1.60
N MET A 104 -17.27 -4.46 1.38
CA MET A 104 -16.19 -4.98 0.53
C MET A 104 -15.59 -6.26 1.10
N ILE A 105 -15.29 -6.30 2.40
CA ILE A 105 -14.75 -7.50 3.06
C ILE A 105 -15.75 -8.65 2.97
N SER A 106 -17.04 -8.41 3.25
CA SER A 106 -18.08 -9.44 3.10
C SER A 106 -18.14 -10.00 1.67
N THR A 107 -18.05 -9.12 0.67
CA THR A 107 -18.03 -9.52 -0.74
C THR A 107 -16.80 -10.36 -1.08
N MET A 108 -15.61 -9.97 -0.58
CA MET A 108 -14.38 -10.72 -0.80
C MET A 108 -14.42 -12.11 -0.12
N LEU A 109 -14.98 -12.19 1.08
CA LEU A 109 -15.16 -13.46 1.81
C LEU A 109 -16.11 -14.40 1.05
N GLU A 110 -17.21 -13.87 0.53
CA GLU A 110 -18.15 -14.64 -0.30
C GLU A 110 -17.49 -15.18 -1.57
N LEU A 111 -16.71 -14.34 -2.28
CA LEU A 111 -15.97 -14.76 -3.48
C LEU A 111 -14.99 -15.91 -3.22
N VAL A 112 -14.37 -15.94 -2.03
CA VAL A 112 -13.47 -17.03 -1.62
C VAL A 112 -14.25 -18.27 -1.13
N GLY A 113 -15.52 -18.11 -0.78
CA GLY A 113 -16.38 -19.18 -0.24
C GLY A 113 -16.26 -19.36 1.28
N PHE A 114 -15.81 -18.35 2.02
CA PHE A 114 -15.72 -18.41 3.47
C PHE A 114 -17.06 -18.11 4.14
N VAL A 115 -17.39 -18.90 5.16
CA VAL A 115 -18.58 -18.72 6.01
C VAL A 115 -18.11 -18.19 7.37
N ASN A 116 -18.76 -17.15 7.88
CA ASN A 116 -18.40 -16.49 9.15
C ASN A 116 -16.96 -15.95 9.19
N GLY A 117 -16.47 -15.44 8.04
CA GLY A 117 -15.16 -14.79 7.97
C GLY A 117 -15.17 -13.36 8.52
N GLU A 118 -13.99 -12.87 8.87
CA GLU A 118 -13.75 -11.48 9.27
C GLU A 118 -12.46 -10.98 8.60
N GLY A 119 -12.34 -9.66 8.44
CA GLY A 119 -11.16 -9.05 7.82
C GLY A 119 -11.13 -7.54 8.04
N GLN A 120 -10.03 -6.94 7.63
CA GLN A 120 -9.81 -5.50 7.63
C GLN A 120 -8.94 -5.13 6.42
N MET A 121 -9.06 -3.91 5.91
CA MET A 121 -8.07 -3.39 4.96
C MET A 121 -6.74 -3.17 5.68
N THR A 122 -5.64 -3.30 4.94
CA THR A 122 -4.28 -3.14 5.50
C THR A 122 -3.44 -2.24 4.62
N THR A 123 -2.39 -1.66 5.19
CA THR A 123 -1.41 -0.83 4.46
C THR A 123 -0.43 -1.71 3.66
N GLY A 124 -0.98 -2.46 2.71
CA GLY A 124 -0.26 -3.37 1.81
C GLY A 124 -0.22 -4.83 2.27
N SER A 125 -0.04 -5.73 1.30
CA SER A 125 -0.08 -7.18 1.50
C SER A 125 0.98 -7.73 2.46
N SER A 126 2.11 -7.02 2.63
CA SER A 126 3.12 -7.40 3.63
C SER A 126 2.57 -7.31 5.06
N ASN A 127 1.77 -6.27 5.36
CA ASN A 127 1.11 -6.13 6.65
C ASN A 127 -0.04 -7.13 6.81
N ALA A 128 -0.77 -7.43 5.74
CA ALA A 128 -1.77 -8.51 5.74
C ALA A 128 -1.14 -9.86 6.14
N ASN A 129 -0.01 -10.24 5.54
CA ASN A 129 0.72 -11.47 5.88
C ASN A 129 1.20 -11.47 7.35
N MET A 130 1.69 -10.34 7.84
CA MET A 130 2.10 -10.20 9.24
C MET A 130 0.92 -10.37 10.20
N ILE A 131 -0.23 -9.73 9.92
CA ILE A 131 -1.44 -9.84 10.73
C ILE A 131 -1.98 -11.28 10.69
N ALA A 132 -1.97 -11.93 9.53
CA ALA A 132 -2.37 -13.33 9.39
C ALA A 132 -1.49 -14.26 10.25
N MET A 133 -0.16 -14.10 10.20
CA MET A 133 0.76 -14.88 11.03
C MET A 133 0.58 -14.59 12.52
N MET A 134 0.34 -13.33 12.89
CA MET A 134 0.04 -12.93 14.28
C MET A 134 -1.26 -13.57 14.78
N ALA A 135 -2.31 -13.55 13.96
CA ALA A 135 -3.60 -14.16 14.27
C ALA A 135 -3.46 -15.68 14.47
N ALA A 136 -2.73 -16.36 13.58
CA ALA A 136 -2.44 -17.79 13.71
C ALA A 136 -1.66 -18.12 15.00
N ARG A 137 -0.61 -17.35 15.30
CA ARG A 137 0.19 -17.50 16.54
C ARG A 137 -0.68 -17.33 17.79
N ASN A 138 -1.46 -16.27 17.86
CA ASN A 138 -2.30 -15.96 19.01
C ASN A 138 -3.50 -16.92 19.15
N SER A 139 -3.96 -17.52 18.05
CA SER A 139 -4.96 -18.59 18.06
C SER A 139 -4.40 -19.89 18.63
N CYS A 140 -3.16 -20.24 18.24
CA CYS A 140 -2.46 -21.44 18.70
C CYS A 140 -2.06 -21.37 20.19
N GLU A 141 -1.55 -20.23 20.66
CA GLU A 141 -1.22 -20.00 22.08
C GLU A 141 -1.68 -18.60 22.52
N LYS A 142 -2.81 -18.57 23.24
CA LYS A 142 -3.47 -17.33 23.63
C LYS A 142 -2.65 -16.50 24.63
N ARG A 143 -1.79 -17.16 25.42
CA ARG A 143 -0.94 -16.48 26.40
C ARG A 143 0.11 -15.58 25.77
N VAL A 144 0.54 -15.86 24.53
CA VAL A 144 1.55 -15.04 23.83
C VAL A 144 1.13 -13.57 23.74
N LYS A 145 -0.17 -13.28 23.64
CA LYS A 145 -0.68 -11.90 23.61
C LYS A 145 -0.36 -11.11 24.89
N PHE A 146 -0.27 -11.78 26.03
CA PHE A 146 -0.12 -11.14 27.35
C PHE A 146 1.26 -11.37 27.95
N GLU A 147 1.82 -12.57 27.79
CA GLU A 147 3.08 -13.01 28.40
C GLU A 147 4.27 -12.89 27.43
N GLY A 148 4.02 -12.64 26.15
CA GLY A 148 5.04 -12.70 25.11
C GLY A 148 5.47 -14.14 24.79
N LEU A 149 6.60 -14.27 24.09
CA LEU A 149 7.10 -15.58 23.61
C LEU A 149 8.06 -16.28 24.57
N PHE A 150 8.59 -15.57 25.56
CA PHE A 150 9.56 -16.14 26.49
C PHE A 150 8.91 -17.23 27.36
N GLY A 151 9.56 -18.40 27.46
CA GLY A 151 9.03 -19.56 28.20
C GLY A 151 7.90 -20.31 27.50
N GLN A 152 7.42 -19.84 26.34
CA GLN A 152 6.44 -20.57 25.53
C GLN A 152 7.12 -21.66 24.68
N LYS A 153 6.33 -22.59 24.15
CA LYS A 153 6.83 -23.56 23.16
C LYS A 153 7.32 -22.84 21.91
N ARG A 154 8.33 -23.40 21.27
CA ARG A 154 8.85 -22.87 20.00
C ARG A 154 7.79 -23.02 18.90
N PHE A 155 7.50 -21.93 18.21
CA PHE A 155 6.63 -21.92 17.04
C PHE A 155 7.41 -22.25 15.78
N PHE A 156 6.74 -22.89 14.83
CA PHE A 156 7.25 -23.12 13.48
C PHE A 156 6.17 -22.73 12.48
N GLY A 157 6.58 -22.03 11.42
CA GLY A 157 5.72 -21.71 10.28
C GLY A 157 6.25 -22.40 9.02
N PHE A 158 5.38 -22.72 8.09
CA PHE A 158 5.73 -23.35 6.82
C PHE A 158 5.21 -22.48 5.68
N VAL A 159 6.07 -22.15 4.73
CA VAL A 159 5.72 -21.39 3.52
C VAL A 159 6.43 -21.98 2.33
N GLY A 160 5.90 -21.78 1.12
CA GLY A 160 6.58 -22.20 -0.10
C GLY A 160 7.97 -21.54 -0.24
N ALA A 161 8.90 -22.21 -0.93
CA ALA A 161 10.24 -21.71 -1.16
C ALA A 161 10.24 -20.33 -1.85
N ASP A 162 9.30 -20.12 -2.78
CA ASP A 162 9.11 -18.87 -3.52
C ASP A 162 8.09 -17.92 -2.87
N ALA A 163 7.70 -18.16 -1.61
CA ALA A 163 6.79 -17.28 -0.91
C ALA A 163 7.39 -15.87 -0.76
N HIS A 164 6.53 -14.85 -0.86
CA HIS A 164 6.96 -13.47 -0.76
C HIS A 164 7.73 -13.19 0.54
N TYR A 165 8.85 -12.47 0.43
CA TYR A 165 9.79 -12.18 1.54
C TYR A 165 9.15 -11.53 2.77
N SER A 166 7.93 -11.00 2.64
CA SER A 166 7.17 -10.45 3.77
C SER A 166 6.89 -11.49 4.85
N MET A 167 6.84 -12.79 4.51
CA MET A 167 6.66 -13.85 5.52
C MET A 167 7.89 -13.95 6.44
N ASP A 168 9.10 -13.83 5.88
CA ASP A 168 10.34 -13.79 6.64
C ASP A 168 10.40 -12.57 7.55
N LYS A 169 9.99 -11.39 7.01
CA LYS A 169 9.85 -10.17 7.82
C LYS A 169 8.84 -10.33 8.94
N ALA A 170 7.68 -10.93 8.67
CA ALA A 170 6.66 -11.20 9.68
C ALA A 170 7.18 -12.12 10.79
N ALA A 171 7.85 -13.22 10.44
CA ALA A 171 8.43 -14.14 11.42
C ALA A 171 9.48 -13.48 12.31
N ASN A 172 10.29 -12.58 11.73
CA ASN A 172 11.25 -11.77 12.49
C ASN A 172 10.54 -10.79 13.43
N ILE A 173 9.67 -9.93 12.89
CA ILE A 173 8.98 -8.87 13.65
C ILE A 173 8.14 -9.45 14.79
N LEU A 174 7.48 -10.59 14.56
CA LEU A 174 6.63 -11.25 15.56
C LEU A 174 7.42 -12.04 16.61
N GLY A 175 8.76 -12.05 16.53
CA GLY A 175 9.65 -12.73 17.47
C GLY A 175 9.70 -14.26 17.34
N ILE A 176 9.13 -14.82 16.25
CA ILE A 176 9.15 -16.26 15.98
C ILE A 176 10.56 -16.70 15.55
N GLY A 177 11.26 -15.84 14.80
CA GLY A 177 12.58 -16.08 14.27
C GLY A 177 12.56 -16.66 12.85
N ILE A 178 13.42 -16.14 11.97
CA ILE A 178 13.46 -16.55 10.55
C ILE A 178 13.84 -18.02 10.37
N ASN A 179 14.68 -18.57 11.25
CA ASN A 179 15.09 -19.97 11.23
C ASN A 179 13.94 -20.93 11.60
N GLN A 180 12.79 -20.41 12.04
CA GLN A 180 11.60 -21.17 12.40
C GLN A 180 10.53 -21.07 11.30
N LEU A 181 10.77 -20.28 10.26
CA LEU A 181 9.97 -20.23 9.05
C LEU A 181 10.58 -21.18 8.01
N VAL A 182 10.09 -22.41 7.98
CA VAL A 182 10.60 -23.47 7.13
C VAL A 182 10.08 -23.28 5.70
N LYS A 183 11.00 -23.22 4.73
CA LYS A 183 10.71 -23.15 3.31
C LYS A 183 10.45 -24.55 2.77
N ILE A 184 9.27 -24.77 2.18
CA ILE A 184 8.87 -26.05 1.58
C ILE A 184 9.03 -25.96 0.05
N PRO A 185 9.67 -26.96 -0.60
CA PRO A 185 9.81 -27.02 -2.05
C PRO A 185 8.47 -27.03 -2.79
#